data_AF-A0A5J6YUE9-F1
#
_entry.id   AF-A0A5J6YUE9-F1
#
_cell.length_a   1.000
_cell.length_b   1.000
_cell.length_c   1.000
_cell.angle_alpha   90.00
_cell.angle_beta   90.00
_cell.angle_gamma   90.00
#
_symmetry.space_group_name_H-M   'P 1'
#
loop_
_entity.id
_entity.type
_entity.pdbx_description
1 polymer ?
#
loop_
_entity_poly.entity_id
_entity_poly.type
_entity_poly.pdbx_seq_one_letter_code
_entity_poly.pdbx_strand_id
1 'polypeptide(L)'
;MDRFAAPPDYPPRSVLVRDCTGCGACCAAPDIHALNKPLGVACAHLDTDCRCQIYVSRPPVCRNYQPDWVCGEVAFLPTLEARVGRFLAIYGLNVES
;
A
#
# COMPACT_ATOMS: atom_id res chain seq x y z
N MET A 1 -16.13 13.05 0.78
CA MET A 1 -14.98 12.78 -0.11
C MET A 1 -14.94 11.28 -0.38
N ASP A 2 -15.07 10.84 -1.63
CA ASP A 2 -14.92 9.42 -1.96
C ASP A 2 -13.42 9.08 -2.03
N ARG A 3 -12.91 8.25 -1.13
CA ARG A 3 -11.50 7.81 -1.12
C ARG A 3 -11.12 6.92 -2.30
N PHE A 4 -12.12 6.42 -3.03
CA PHE A 4 -11.92 5.61 -4.22
C PHE A 4 -11.97 6.45 -5.50
N ALA A 5 -12.32 7.75 -5.41
CA ALA A 5 -12.16 8.67 -6.52
C ALA A 5 -10.66 9.01 -6.66
N ALA A 6 -10.06 8.60 -7.78
CA ALA A 6 -8.70 8.97 -8.12
C ALA A 6 -8.64 10.46 -8.55
N PRO A 7 -7.50 11.15 -8.36
CA PRO A 7 -7.29 12.48 -8.94
C PRO A 7 -7.36 12.46 -10.48
N PRO A 8 -7.64 13.59 -11.15
CA PRO A 8 -7.80 13.66 -12.61
C PRO A 8 -6.60 13.14 -13.43
N ASP A 9 -5.40 13.20 -12.86
CA ASP A 9 -4.16 12.77 -13.51
C ASP A 9 -3.92 11.24 -13.46
N TYR A 10 -4.80 10.50 -12.78
CA TYR A 10 -4.71 9.04 -12.66
C TYR A 10 -5.86 8.35 -13.42
N PRO A 11 -5.60 7.19 -14.04
CA PRO A 11 -6.65 6.47 -14.74
C PRO A 11 -7.76 6.04 -13.76
N PRO A 12 -9.02 6.01 -14.21
CA PRO A 12 -10.11 5.58 -13.36
C PRO A 12 -9.98 4.09 -13.03
N ARG A 13 -9.87 3.79 -11.73
CA ARG A 13 -9.95 2.42 -11.22
C ARG A 13 -11.36 1.85 -11.32
N SER A 14 -11.47 0.54 -11.11
CA SER A 14 -12.78 -0.12 -10.95
C SER A 14 -13.60 0.55 -9.84
N VAL A 15 -14.78 1.07 -10.18
CA VAL A 15 -15.75 1.63 -9.24
C VAL A 15 -16.43 0.55 -8.38
N LEU A 16 -16.30 -0.72 -8.79
CA LEU A 16 -16.95 -1.87 -8.15
C LEU A 16 -16.08 -2.54 -7.07
N VAL A 17 -14.75 -2.36 -7.10
CA VAL A 17 -13.84 -2.98 -6.12
C VAL A 17 -13.42 -1.95 -5.08
N ARG A 18 -14.05 -2.03 -3.89
CA ARG A 18 -13.77 -1.16 -2.74
C ARG A 18 -13.07 -1.87 -1.59
N ASP A 19 -12.97 -3.19 -1.65
CA ASP A 19 -12.25 -3.98 -0.65
C ASP A 19 -10.73 -3.91 -0.84
N CYS A 20 -10.00 -4.31 0.19
CA CYS A 20 -8.55 -4.49 0.12
C CYS A 20 -8.20 -5.51 -0.97
N THR A 21 -7.35 -5.13 -1.92
CA THR A 21 -6.92 -5.99 -3.04
C THR A 21 -5.81 -6.96 -2.67
N GLY A 22 -5.31 -6.95 -1.43
CA GLY A 22 -4.16 -7.77 -1.03
C GLY A 22 -2.87 -7.39 -1.74
N CYS A 23 -2.73 -6.15 -2.21
CA CYS A 23 -1.59 -5.73 -3.03
C CYS A 23 -0.23 -5.69 -2.28
N GLY A 24 -0.23 -5.69 -0.95
CA GLY A 24 0.99 -5.61 -0.13
C GLY A 24 1.64 -4.21 -0.05
N ALA A 25 1.19 -3.24 -0.85
CA ALA A 25 1.80 -1.90 -0.92
C ALA A 25 1.77 -1.16 0.43
N CYS A 26 0.66 -1.22 1.18
CA CYS A 26 0.57 -0.59 2.51
C CYS A 26 1.53 -1.20 3.54
N CYS A 27 1.98 -2.44 3.33
CA CYS A 27 2.95 -3.10 4.20
C CYS A 27 4.40 -2.85 3.74
N ALA A 28 4.64 -2.66 2.44
CA ALA A 28 5.99 -2.55 1.89
C ALA A 28 6.45 -1.13 1.60
N ALA A 29 5.55 -0.19 1.30
CA ALA A 29 5.93 1.14 0.83
C ALA A 29 6.12 2.19 1.94
N PRO A 30 5.15 2.46 2.85
CA PRO A 30 5.28 3.56 3.81
C PRO A 30 6.28 3.23 4.92
N ASP A 31 6.94 4.21 5.51
CA ASP A 31 7.65 4.00 6.78
C ASP A 31 6.64 3.73 7.91
N ILE A 32 7.01 2.90 8.88
CA ILE A 32 6.16 2.60 10.03
C ILE A 32 7.02 2.59 11.28
N HIS A 33 7.07 3.74 11.97
CA HIS A 33 7.85 3.91 13.19
C HIS A 33 7.55 2.86 14.27
N ALA A 34 6.27 2.53 14.49
CA ALA A 34 5.85 1.53 15.46
C ALA A 34 6.39 0.11 15.20
N LEU A 35 6.90 -0.16 13.99
CA LEU A 35 7.50 -1.43 13.59
C LEU A 35 8.99 -1.28 13.24
N ASN A 36 9.60 -0.11 13.47
CA ASN A 36 10.94 0.24 12.99
C ASN A 36 11.13 -0.08 11.50
N LYS A 37 10.08 0.14 10.70
CA LYS A 37 10.07 -0.19 9.27
C LYS A 37 10.49 1.03 8.45
N PRO A 38 11.62 0.99 7.72
CA PRO A 38 12.01 2.07 6.84
C PRO A 38 11.06 2.23 5.65
N LEU A 39 11.11 3.39 5.03
CA LEU A 39 10.41 3.69 3.78
C LEU A 39 10.89 2.77 2.66
N GLY A 40 9.97 2.27 1.82
CA GLY A 40 10.27 1.39 0.70
C GLY A 40 10.72 -0.03 1.05
N VAL A 41 10.89 -0.34 2.35
CA VAL A 41 11.31 -1.67 2.82
C VAL A 41 10.09 -2.52 3.19
N ALA A 42 10.06 -3.75 2.68
CA ALA A 42 9.05 -4.74 3.01
C ALA A 42 8.97 -4.99 4.53
N CYS A 43 7.76 -4.96 5.09
CA CYS A 43 7.57 -5.25 6.51
C CYS A 43 8.00 -6.69 6.83
N ALA A 44 8.65 -6.89 7.97
CA ALA A 44 9.03 -8.22 8.46
C ALA A 44 7.84 -9.19 8.66
N HIS A 45 6.61 -8.66 8.74
CA HIS A 45 5.39 -9.45 8.86
C HIS A 45 4.65 -9.66 7.54
N LEU A 46 5.20 -9.21 6.41
CA LEU A 46 4.63 -9.43 5.09
C LEU A 46 5.17 -10.76 4.52
N ASP A 47 4.27 -11.66 4.13
CA ASP A 47 4.65 -12.90 3.46
C ASP A 47 4.74 -12.74 1.92
N THR A 48 5.13 -13.83 1.25
CA THR A 48 5.25 -13.90 -0.21
C THR A 48 3.92 -13.75 -0.94
N ASP A 49 2.80 -13.98 -0.27
CA ASP A 49 1.44 -13.82 -0.80
C ASP A 49 0.90 -12.38 -0.59
N CYS A 50 1.75 -11.45 -0.15
CA CYS A 50 1.37 -10.08 0.21
C CYS A 50 0.35 -10.00 1.35
N ARG A 51 0.32 -10.99 2.25
CA ARG A 51 -0.52 -11.03 3.45
C ARG A 51 0.28 -10.70 4.69
N CYS A 52 -0.38 -10.03 5.63
CA CYS A 52 0.23 -9.68 6.91
C CYS A 52 0.03 -10.82 7.90
N GLN A 53 1.13 -11.41 8.35
CA GLN A 53 1.15 -12.54 9.29
C GLN A 53 0.62 -12.18 10.69
N ILE A 54 0.63 -10.88 11.04
CA ILE A 54 0.09 -10.37 12.31
C ILE A 54 -1.23 -9.61 12.13
N TYR A 55 -2.05 -9.97 11.13
CA TYR A 55 -3.25 -9.20 10.76
C TYR A 55 -4.14 -8.84 11.97
N VAL A 56 -4.39 -9.81 12.85
CA VAL A 56 -5.23 -9.65 14.04
C VAL A 56 -4.59 -8.77 15.11
N SER A 57 -3.26 -8.73 15.20
CA SER A 57 -2.48 -7.98 16.20
C SER A 57 -1.78 -6.73 15.63
N ARG A 58 -2.17 -6.28 14.43
CA ARG A 58 -1.65 -5.07 13.79
C ARG A 58 -1.61 -3.87 14.75
N PRO A 59 -0.52 -3.07 14.75
CA PRO A 59 -0.48 -1.84 15.51
C PRO A 59 -1.53 -0.84 14.97
N PRO A 60 -1.94 0.17 15.77
CA PRO A 60 -3.00 1.11 15.39
C PRO A 60 -2.79 1.77 14.02
N VAL A 61 -1.55 2.15 13.68
CA VAL A 61 -1.21 2.74 12.37
C VAL A 61 -1.58 1.84 11.19
N CYS A 62 -1.33 0.52 11.30
CA CYS A 62 -1.68 -0.44 10.25
C CYS A 62 -3.19 -0.72 10.18
N ARG A 63 -3.93 -0.56 11.29
CA ARG A 63 -5.40 -0.72 11.30
C ARG A 63 -6.13 0.50 10.78
N ASN A 64 -5.55 1.68 11.00
CA ASN A 64 -6.12 2.94 10.56
C ASN A 64 -5.96 3.14 9.06
N TYR A 65 -5.03 2.43 8.41
CA TYR A 65 -4.93 2.41 6.96
C TYR A 65 -6.16 1.75 6.33
N GLN A 66 -6.95 2.52 5.59
CA GLN A 66 -8.14 2.04 4.88
C GLN A 66 -7.85 1.95 3.38
N PRO A 67 -8.36 0.91 2.68
CA PRO A 67 -8.25 0.83 1.23
C PRO A 67 -8.82 2.07 0.54
N ASP A 68 -8.13 2.51 -0.50
CA ASP A 68 -8.43 3.71 -1.27
C ASP A 68 -8.18 3.50 -2.76
N TRP A 69 -8.13 4.60 -3.52
CA TRP A 69 -7.89 4.54 -4.95
C TRP A 69 -6.50 4.00 -5.31
N VAL A 70 -5.48 4.24 -4.48
CA VAL A 70 -4.09 3.80 -4.68
C VAL A 70 -4.00 2.28 -4.72
N CYS A 71 -4.81 1.59 -3.90
CA CYS A 71 -4.89 0.13 -3.93
C CYS A 71 -5.28 -0.42 -5.32
N GLY A 72 -6.05 0.34 -6.11
CA GLY A 72 -6.39 0.00 -7.48
C GLY A 72 -5.23 0.22 -8.45
N GLU A 73 -4.47 1.29 -8.30
CA GLU A 73 -3.30 1.60 -9.14
C GLU A 73 -2.17 0.59 -8.97
N VAL A 74 -1.93 0.15 -7.73
CA VAL A 74 -0.80 -0.73 -7.44
C VAL A 74 -1.14 -2.21 -7.63
N ALA A 75 -2.38 -2.65 -7.42
CA ALA A 75 -2.72 -4.08 -7.43
C ALA A 75 -2.40 -4.80 -8.76
N PHE A 76 -2.49 -4.11 -9.90
CA PHE A 76 -2.22 -4.70 -11.22
C PHE A 76 -0.74 -4.86 -11.54
N LEU A 77 0.17 -4.31 -10.72
CA LEU A 77 1.60 -4.41 -10.96
C LEU A 77 2.13 -5.80 -10.58
N PRO A 78 3.04 -6.37 -11.40
CA PRO A 78 3.41 -7.78 -11.33
C PRO A 78 4.27 -8.14 -10.13
N THR A 79 5.05 -7.21 -9.60
CA THR A 79 5.97 -7.46 -8.49
C THR A 79 5.74 -6.51 -7.32
N LEU A 80 6.13 -6.92 -6.11
CA LEU A 80 6.02 -6.08 -4.92
C LEU A 80 6.85 -4.79 -5.07
N GLU A 81 8.03 -4.88 -5.68
CA GLU A 81 8.91 -3.74 -5.93
C GLU A 81 8.23 -2.71 -6.85
N ALA A 82 7.56 -3.16 -7.91
CA ALA A 82 6.81 -2.27 -8.80
C ALA A 82 5.65 -1.58 -8.05
N ARG A 83 4.95 -2.33 -7.19
CA ARG A 83 3.88 -1.79 -6.33
C ARG A 83 4.39 -0.73 -5.37
N VAL A 84 5.53 -0.98 -4.73
CA VAL A 84 6.21 -0.03 -3.84
C VAL A 84 6.62 1.22 -4.62
N GLY A 85 7.30 1.06 -5.76
CA GLY A 85 7.72 2.19 -6.60
C GLY A 85 6.55 3.06 -7.06
N ARG A 86 5.44 2.46 -7.50
CA ARG A 86 4.24 3.21 -7.88
C ARG A 86 3.59 3.93 -6.70
N PHE A 87 3.52 3.28 -5.53
CA PHE A 87 3.05 3.92 -4.30
C PHE A 87 3.90 5.15 -3.95
N LEU A 88 5.23 5.00 -3.90
CA LEU A 88 6.15 6.09 -3.59
C LEU A 88 6.01 7.25 -4.57
N ALA A 89 5.89 6.96 -5.88
CA ALA A 89 5.66 7.96 -6.91
C ALA A 89 4.33 8.72 -6.71
N ILE A 90 3.25 8.02 -6.34
CA ILE A 90 1.94 8.64 -6.06
C ILE A 90 2.03 9.63 -4.89
N TYR A 91 2.78 9.27 -3.84
CA TYR A 91 2.93 10.09 -2.64
C TYR A 91 4.11 11.08 -2.71
N GLY A 92 4.86 11.12 -3.82
CA GLY A 92 6.05 11.97 -3.97
C GLY A 92 7.17 11.63 -2.99
N LEU A 93 7.27 10.38 -2.56
CA LEU A 93 8.24 9.89 -1.58
C LEU A 93 9.45 9.30 -2.29
N ASN A 94 10.65 9.55 -1.74
CA ASN A 94 11.90 8.97 -2.22
C ASN A 94 12.54 8.18 -1.10
N VAL A 95 12.97 6.95 -1.39
CA VAL A 95 13.83 6.20 -0.47
C VAL A 95 15.19 6.90 -0.48
N GLU A 96 15.48 7.67 0.56
CA GLU A 96 16.82 8.22 0.73
C GLU A 96 17.77 7.04 0.98
N SER A 97 18.78 6.94 0.12
CA SER A 97 19.79 5.86 0.09
C SER A 97 20.67 5.82 1.32
#